data_AF-A0A2I0TIB3-F1
#
_entry.id   AF-A0A2I0TIB3-F1
#
_cell.length_a   1.000
_cell.length_b   1.000
_cell.length_c   1.000
_cell.angle_alpha   90.00
_cell.angle_beta   90.00
_cell.angle_gamma   90.00
#
_symmetry.space_group_name_H-M   'P 1'
#
loop_
_entity.id
_entity.type
_entity.pdbx_description
1 polymer ?
#
loop_
_entity_poly.entity_id
_entity_poly.type
_entity_poly.pdbx_seq_one_letter_code
_entity_poly.pdbx_strand_id
1 'polypeptide(L)'
;MGNKQEELEAIVQQENYDVVPIRETWWDDSHDWNAAMAGYKLFRRDRQGRRGSGVALYVGECFDCLELDDGDDWVECLWVRIRGKASKADIMVGVCYRPSNQDQEAGEINIL
;
A
#
# COMPACT_ATOMS: atom_id res chain seq x y z
N MET A 1 -9.21 10.10 21.88
CA MET A 1 -8.56 9.04 21.07
C MET A 1 -7.88 9.76 19.92
N GLY A 2 -6.56 9.61 19.77
CA GLY A 2 -5.82 10.23 18.67
C GLY A 2 -6.17 9.61 17.33
N ASN A 3 -6.11 10.41 16.26
CA ASN A 3 -6.29 9.95 14.90
C ASN A 3 -5.00 9.24 14.45
N LYS A 4 -5.05 7.91 14.31
CA LYS A 4 -3.88 7.10 13.91
C LYS A 4 -3.26 7.54 12.59
N GLN A 5 -4.05 8.14 11.70
CA GLN A 5 -3.57 8.65 10.43
C GLN A 5 -2.70 9.91 10.62
N GLU A 6 -3.10 10.83 11.49
CA GLU A 6 -2.30 12.01 11.84
C GLU A 6 -1.00 11.60 12.55
N GLU A 7 -1.06 10.58 13.42
CA GLU A 7 0.13 10.02 14.07
C GLU A 7 1.09 9.40 13.04
N LEU A 8 0.55 8.64 12.07
CA LEU A 8 1.32 8.08 10.97
C LEU A 8 1.98 9.20 10.14
N GLU A 9 1.21 10.21 9.73
CA GLU A 9 1.73 11.34 8.94
C GLU A 9 2.83 12.09 9.70
N ALA A 10 2.64 12.34 11.01
CA ALA A 10 3.65 13.00 11.83
C ALA A 10 4.96 12.21 11.89
N ILE A 11 4.90 10.88 12.05
CA ILE A 11 6.08 10.02 12.08
C ILE A 11 6.76 9.99 10.70
N VAL A 12 5.99 9.85 9.63
CA VAL A 12 6.51 9.78 8.26
C VAL A 12 7.20 11.09 7.87
N GLN A 13 6.61 12.24 8.21
CA GLN A 13 7.21 13.55 7.98
C GLN A 13 8.44 13.80 8.85
N GLN A 14 8.42 13.35 10.11
CA GLN A 14 9.55 13.51 11.03
C GLN A 14 10.77 12.70 10.58
N GLU A 15 10.56 11.44 10.19
CA GLU A 15 11.62 10.51 9.83
C GLU A 15 11.97 10.54 8.33
N ASN A 16 11.16 11.23 7.52
CA ASN A 16 11.33 11.40 6.08
C ASN A 16 11.49 10.05 5.34
N TYR A 17 10.57 9.12 5.55
CA TYR A 17 10.59 7.81 4.90
C TYR A 17 10.28 7.92 3.40
N ASP A 18 11.04 7.24 2.53
CA ASP A 18 10.76 7.27 1.09
C ASP A 18 9.52 6.43 0.69
N VAL A 19 9.30 5.33 1.40
CA VAL A 19 8.28 4.31 1.10
C VAL A 19 7.68 3.79 2.41
N VAL A 20 6.36 3.76 2.50
CA VAL A 20 5.62 3.34 3.71
C VAL A 20 4.56 2.31 3.34
N PRO A 21 4.83 1.00 3.55
CA PRO A 21 3.84 -0.05 3.34
C PRO A 21 2.90 -0.17 4.54
N ILE A 22 1.60 -0.14 4.29
CA ILE A 22 0.54 -0.31 5.30
C ILE A 22 -0.21 -1.60 5.02
N ARG A 23 -0.35 -2.43 6.07
CA ARG A 23 -1.16 -3.65 6.08
C ARG A 23 -2.42 -3.38 6.91
N GLU A 24 -3.54 -3.99 6.53
CA GLU A 24 -4.84 -3.84 7.20
C GLU A 24 -5.33 -2.38 7.25
N THR A 25 -5.67 -1.82 6.10
CA THR A 25 -6.32 -0.51 6.03
C THR A 25 -7.75 -0.58 6.59
N TRP A 26 -8.06 0.29 7.55
CA TRP A 26 -9.42 0.49 8.09
C TRP A 26 -10.10 1.71 7.46
N TRP A 27 -9.79 1.98 6.19
CA TRP A 27 -10.48 2.99 5.41
C TRP A 27 -11.77 2.38 4.87
N ASP A 28 -12.89 3.09 5.01
CA ASP A 28 -14.12 2.76 4.31
C ASP A 28 -14.37 3.79 3.21
N ASP A 29 -15.12 3.41 2.17
CA ASP A 29 -15.40 4.24 0.99
C ASP A 29 -16.06 5.60 1.31
N SER A 30 -16.48 5.83 2.56
CA SER A 30 -17.07 7.09 3.02
C SER A 30 -16.08 8.06 3.69
N HIS A 31 -14.82 7.63 3.93
CA HIS A 31 -13.80 8.41 4.65
C HIS A 31 -12.46 8.56 3.90
N ASP A 32 -12.46 8.46 2.57
CA ASP A 32 -11.26 8.56 1.71
C ASP A 32 -10.42 9.84 1.92
N TRP A 33 -11.04 10.95 2.35
CA TRP A 33 -10.38 12.25 2.49
C TRP A 33 -9.24 12.27 3.54
N ASN A 34 -9.20 11.29 4.45
CA ASN A 34 -8.18 11.23 5.49
C ASN A 34 -6.91 10.47 5.04
N ALA A 35 -6.94 9.71 3.94
CA ALA A 35 -5.81 8.88 3.53
C ALA A 35 -4.73 9.63 2.74
N ALA A 36 -4.97 10.87 2.31
CA ALA A 36 -3.94 11.65 1.62
C ALA A 36 -2.84 12.09 2.61
N MET A 37 -1.58 11.95 2.20
CA MET A 37 -0.42 12.39 2.97
C MET A 37 0.42 13.33 2.09
N ALA A 38 0.69 14.54 2.57
CA ALA A 38 1.35 15.55 1.74
C ALA A 38 2.76 15.12 1.31
N GLY A 39 3.06 15.22 0.02
CA GLY A 39 4.36 14.81 -0.55
C GLY A 39 4.48 13.32 -0.86
N TYR A 40 3.39 12.55 -0.73
CA TYR A 40 3.34 11.12 -1.05
C TYR A 40 2.22 10.78 -2.03
N LYS A 41 2.54 9.88 -2.97
CA LYS A 41 1.57 9.16 -3.80
C LYS A 41 1.04 7.98 -3.00
N LEU A 42 -0.27 7.82 -2.95
CA LEU A 42 -0.94 6.69 -2.32
C LEU A 42 -1.36 5.68 -3.39
N PHE A 43 -0.93 4.43 -3.21
CA PHE A 43 -1.42 3.25 -3.92
C PHE A 43 -2.19 2.38 -2.92
N ARG A 44 -3.34 1.83 -3.30
CA ARG A 44 -4.25 1.19 -2.35
C ARG A 44 -5.09 0.14 -3.06
N ARG A 45 -5.27 -0.99 -2.38
CA ARG A 45 -6.29 -1.99 -2.73
C ARG A 45 -7.14 -2.28 -1.50
N ASP A 46 -8.44 -2.02 -1.63
CA ASP A 46 -9.44 -2.37 -0.62
C ASP A 46 -10.25 -3.56 -1.05
N ARG A 47 -10.64 -4.37 -0.07
CA ARG A 47 -11.61 -5.42 -0.29
C ARG A 47 -13.03 -4.85 -0.25
N GLN A 48 -13.75 -4.97 -1.37
CA GLN A 48 -15.16 -4.60 -1.40
C GLN A 48 -15.96 -5.40 -0.36
N GLY A 49 -16.70 -4.69 0.49
CA GLY A 49 -17.67 -5.26 1.43
C GLY A 49 -17.12 -5.79 2.76
N ARG A 50 -15.83 -5.61 3.10
CA ARG A 50 -15.27 -5.95 4.43
C ARG A 50 -14.35 -4.85 4.96
N ARG A 51 -14.67 -4.29 6.12
CA ARG A 51 -13.81 -3.35 6.84
C ARG A 51 -12.55 -4.05 7.36
N GLY A 52 -11.40 -3.36 7.30
CA GLY A 52 -10.13 -3.86 7.86
C GLY A 52 -9.39 -4.87 6.98
N SER A 53 -9.70 -4.90 5.68
CA SER A 53 -9.16 -5.83 4.70
C SER A 53 -8.69 -5.03 3.49
N GLY A 54 -7.41 -4.66 3.51
CA GLY A 54 -6.82 -3.82 2.47
C GLY A 54 -5.35 -3.54 2.74
N VAL A 55 -4.63 -3.24 1.67
CA VAL A 55 -3.21 -2.89 1.68
C VAL A 55 -3.02 -1.54 1.03
N ALA A 56 -2.03 -0.81 1.50
CA ALA A 56 -1.67 0.47 0.92
C ALA A 56 -0.15 0.67 0.91
N LEU A 57 0.30 1.52 0.01
CA LEU A 57 1.69 1.91 -0.14
C LEU A 57 1.75 3.41 -0.39
N TYR A 58 2.40 4.13 0.51
CA TYR A 58 2.81 5.51 0.26
C TYR A 58 4.21 5.54 -0.34
N VAL A 59 4.39 6.32 -1.40
CA VAL A 59 5.70 6.54 -2.03
C VAL A 59 5.91 8.03 -2.22
N GLY A 60 7.09 8.54 -1.84
CA GLY A 60 7.41 9.97 -2.01
C GLY A 60 7.16 10.46 -3.44
N GLU A 61 6.55 11.63 -3.59
CA GLU A 61 6.19 12.20 -4.91
C GLU A 61 7.39 12.44 -5.83
N CYS A 62 8.59 12.52 -5.24
CA CYS A 62 9.85 12.66 -5.97
C CYS A 62 10.22 11.43 -6.82
N PHE A 63 9.57 10.28 -6.60
CA PHE A 63 9.77 9.05 -7.37
C PHE A 63 8.75 8.88 -8.48
N ASP A 64 9.18 8.32 -9.61
CA ASP A 64 8.27 7.84 -10.65
C ASP A 64 7.75 6.45 -10.25
N CYS A 65 6.44 6.24 -10.39
CA CYS A 65 5.79 5.03 -9.91
C CYS A 65 4.89 4.45 -11.00
N LEU A 66 4.88 3.13 -11.10
CA LEU A 66 3.95 2.37 -11.93
C LEU A 66 3.36 1.25 -11.08
N GLU A 67 2.06 1.33 -10.81
CA GLU A 67 1.31 0.20 -10.22
C GLU A 67 1.24 -0.93 -11.24
N LEU A 68 1.48 -2.15 -10.77
CA LEU A 68 1.42 -3.36 -11.56
C LEU A 68 0.17 -4.13 -11.16
N ASP A 69 -0.60 -4.53 -12.16
CA ASP A 69 -1.73 -5.42 -11.98
C ASP A 69 -1.21 -6.85 -11.77
N ASP A 70 -1.53 -7.44 -10.62
CA ASP A 70 -1.20 -8.83 -10.29
C ASP A 70 -2.28 -9.82 -10.75
N GLY A 71 -3.43 -9.33 -11.26
CA GLY A 71 -4.51 -10.15 -11.82
C GLY A 71 -5.18 -11.12 -10.84
N ASP A 72 -4.83 -11.07 -9.54
CA ASP A 72 -5.32 -12.00 -8.51
C ASP A 72 -6.05 -11.25 -7.39
N ASP A 73 -7.35 -11.07 -7.56
CA ASP A 73 -8.24 -10.46 -6.58
C ASP A 73 -8.39 -11.28 -5.28
N TRP A 74 -7.86 -12.51 -5.23
CA TRP A 74 -7.93 -13.37 -4.04
C TRP A 74 -6.87 -13.03 -3.00
N VAL A 75 -5.74 -12.46 -3.43
CA VAL A 75 -4.66 -12.07 -2.53
C VAL A 75 -4.70 -10.55 -2.36
N GLU A 76 -4.70 -10.09 -1.10
CA GLU A 76 -4.58 -8.66 -0.80
C GLU A 76 -3.12 -8.24 -1.01
N CYS A 77 -2.71 -8.15 -2.26
CA CYS A 77 -1.39 -7.70 -2.70
C CYS A 77 -1.48 -6.40 -3.51
N LEU A 78 -0.42 -5.61 -3.43
CA LEU A 78 -0.21 -4.41 -4.21
C LEU A 78 1.25 -4.35 -4.63
N TRP A 79 1.49 -4.21 -5.93
CA TRP A 79 2.84 -4.15 -6.49
C TRP A 79 3.06 -2.81 -7.19
N VAL A 80 4.12 -2.12 -6.81
CA VAL A 80 4.49 -0.83 -7.41
C VAL A 80 5.95 -0.87 -7.81
N ARG A 81 6.22 -0.55 -9.09
CA ARG A 81 7.56 -0.31 -9.59
C ARG A 81 7.92 1.15 -9.36
N ILE A 82 9.00 1.38 -8.62
CA ILE A 82 9.51 2.69 -8.20
C ILE A 82 10.82 2.97 -8.95
N ARG A 83 10.92 4.16 -9.56
CA ARG A 83 12.11 4.64 -10.25
C ARG A 83 12.55 5.97 -9.64
N GLY A 84 13.82 6.03 -9.22
CA GLY A 84 14.46 7.28 -8.81
C GLY A 84 14.92 8.10 -10.01
N LYS A 85 14.80 9.42 -9.92
CA LYS A 85 15.18 10.35 -11.02
C LYS A 85 16.63 10.24 -11.48
N ALA A 86 17.54 9.90 -10.58
CA ALA A 86 18.97 9.73 -10.87
C ALA A 86 19.40 8.26 -10.97
N SER A 87 18.51 7.31 -10.72
CA SER A 87 18.80 5.88 -10.77
C SER A 87 18.55 5.32 -12.16
N LYS A 88 19.41 4.40 -12.60
CA LYS A 88 19.19 3.59 -13.81
C LYS A 88 18.42 2.30 -13.54
N ALA A 89 18.29 1.92 -12.27
CA ALA A 89 17.60 0.70 -11.86
C ALA A 89 16.25 1.04 -11.23
N ASP A 90 15.26 0.22 -11.59
CA ASP A 90 13.93 0.23 -10.99
C ASP A 90 13.91 -0.71 -9.78
N ILE A 91 13.14 -0.36 -8.76
CA ILE A 91 12.88 -1.22 -7.60
C ILE A 91 11.40 -1.63 -7.65
N MET A 92 11.09 -2.89 -7.41
CA MET A 92 9.72 -3.36 -7.27
C MET A 92 9.40 -3.57 -5.80
N VAL A 93 8.31 -2.97 -5.33
CA VAL A 93 7.84 -3.07 -3.95
C VAL A 93 6.47 -3.76 -3.96
N GLY A 94 6.37 -4.84 -3.20
CA GLY A 94 5.13 -5.57 -2.96
C GLY A 94 4.66 -5.40 -1.52
N VAL A 95 3.39 -5.08 -1.33
CA VAL A 95 2.71 -5.13 -0.03
C VAL A 95 1.67 -6.22 -0.11
N CYS A 96 1.87 -7.29 0.64
CA CYS A 96 0.95 -8.42 0.65
C CYS A 96 0.46 -8.69 2.07
N TYR A 97 -0.83 -8.92 2.18
CA TYR A 97 -1.48 -9.41 3.39
C TYR A 97 -2.25 -10.68 3.04
N ARG A 98 -2.04 -11.73 3.84
CA ARG A 98 -2.79 -12.96 3.69
C ARG A 98 -4.01 -12.88 4.62
N PRO A 99 -5.25 -12.87 4.10
CA PRO A 99 -6.43 -12.94 4.95
C PRO A 99 -6.36 -14.20 5.80
N SER A 100 -6.79 -14.12 7.06
CA SER A 100 -6.89 -15.31 7.91
C SER A 100 -7.86 -16.30 7.26
N ASN A 101 -7.36 -17.50 6.97
CA ASN A 101 -8.07 -18.58 6.27
C ASN A 101 -9.54 -18.71 6.71
N GLN A 102 -10.46 -18.42 5.80
CA GLN A 102 -11.58 -19.33 5.56
C GLN A 102 -11.49 -19.75 4.09
N ASP A 103 -11.21 -21.03 3.92
CA ASP A 103 -10.95 -21.78 2.68
C ASP A 103 -9.53 -21.69 2.10
N GLN A 104 -8.84 -22.80 2.32
CA GLN A 104 -7.47 -23.11 1.92
C GLN A 104 -7.44 -23.53 0.46
N GLU A 105 -6.94 -22.67 -0.43
CA GLU A 105 -6.08 -23.08 -1.54
C GLU A 105 -4.89 -22.14 -1.57
N ALA A 106 -3.70 -22.69 -1.32
CA ALA A 106 -2.47 -21.93 -1.34
C ALA A 106 -2.11 -21.64 -2.79
N GLY A 107 -2.52 -20.46 -3.29
CA GLY A 107 -1.90 -19.88 -4.48
C GLY A 107 -0.42 -19.67 -4.20
N GLU A 108 0.45 -20.38 -4.92
CA GLU A 108 1.88 -20.12 -4.90
C GLU A 108 2.11 -18.71 -5.48
N ILE A 109 2.52 -17.76 -4.63
CA ILE A 109 3.00 -16.47 -5.08
C ILE A 109 4.38 -16.73 -5.73
N ASN A 110 4.38 -16.94 -7.04
CA ASN A 110 5.60 -17.09 -7.81
C ASN A 110 6.20 -15.70 -8.03
N ILE A 111 7.14 -15.32 -7.15
CA ILE A 111 7.99 -14.15 -7.33
C ILE A 111 9.04 -14.53 -8.38
N LEU A 112 8.89 -14.03 -9.61
CA LEU A 112 9.88 -14.16 -10.70
C LEU A 112 11.11 -13.27 -10.46
#